data_AF-W2ZAT0-F1
#
_entry.id   AF-W2ZAT0-F1
#
_cell.length_a   1.000
_cell.length_b   1.000
_cell.length_c   1.000
_cell.angle_alpha   90.00
_cell.angle_beta   90.00
_cell.angle_gamma   90.00
#
_symmetry.space_group_name_H-M   'P 1'
#
loop_
_entity.id
_entity.type
_entity.pdbx_description
1 polymer ?
#
loop_
_entity_poly.entity_id
_entity_poly.type
_entity_poly.pdbx_seq_one_letter_code
_entity_poly.pdbx_strand_id
1 'polypeptide(L)'
;MVHGGDGGDKNTLTLGEDEHITGIEAHWGKYYRHTRILYIKFTTDAGNTISGGTQTDQIGKDGAPEGYQLGGFVGYSGNEVDSVAAVWTRIQRTQ
;
A
#
# COMPACT_ATOMS: atom_id res chain seq x y z
N MET A 1 4.37 15.40 0.35
CA MET A 1 3.84 15.01 1.67
C MET A 1 4.31 13.59 1.94
N VAL A 2 4.81 13.31 3.14
CA VAL A 2 5.20 11.96 3.60
C VAL A 2 4.35 11.69 4.84
N HIS A 3 3.82 10.47 4.98
CA HIS A 3 3.05 10.03 6.14
C HIS A 3 3.87 8.97 6.89
N GLY A 4 4.03 9.15 8.21
CA GLY A 4 4.96 8.37 9.02
C GLY A 4 6.27 9.11 9.29
N GLY A 5 7.25 8.39 9.87
CA GLY A 5 8.58 8.92 10.18
C GLY A 5 9.55 8.90 9.01
N ASP A 6 10.81 9.24 9.30
CA ASP A 6 11.90 9.40 8.34
C ASP A 6 12.92 8.25 8.34
N GLY A 7 12.68 7.22 9.14
CA GLY A 7 13.51 6.02 9.22
C GLY A 7 13.26 4.99 8.11
N GLY A 8 14.03 3.90 8.14
CA GLY A 8 13.97 2.80 7.17
C GLY A 8 14.63 3.13 5.82
N ASP A 9 14.64 2.14 4.93
CA ASP A 9 15.19 2.30 3.58
C ASP A 9 14.09 2.69 2.59
N LYS A 10 14.38 3.70 1.77
CA LYS A 10 13.45 4.14 0.73
C LYS A 10 13.46 3.16 -0.43
N ASN A 11 12.26 2.73 -0.83
CA ASN A 11 12.06 1.97 -2.05
C ASN A 11 11.09 2.74 -2.96
N THR A 12 11.27 2.65 -4.27
CA THR A 12 10.43 3.39 -5.23
C THR A 12 10.18 2.52 -6.45
N LEU A 13 8.92 2.47 -6.86
CA LEU A 13 8.48 1.86 -8.11
C LEU A 13 7.93 2.98 -8.97
N THR A 14 8.55 3.18 -10.13
CA THR A 14 8.01 4.04 -11.18
C THR A 14 7.08 3.21 -12.03
N LEU A 15 5.81 3.59 -12.11
CA LEU A 15 4.83 2.91 -12.95
C LEU A 15 5.10 3.19 -14.43
N GLY A 16 4.90 2.18 -15.26
CA GLY A 16 4.87 2.31 -16.72
C GLY A 16 3.63 3.05 -17.21
N GLU A 17 3.60 3.28 -18.52
CA GLU A 17 2.39 3.76 -19.20
C GLU A 17 1.25 2.74 -19.04
N ASP A 18 0.06 3.22 -18.68
CA ASP A 18 -1.14 2.42 -18.40
C ASP A 18 -0.97 1.31 -17.33
N GLU A 19 0.04 1.42 -16.46
CA GLU A 19 0.22 0.51 -15.33
C GLU A 19 -0.53 1.02 -14.08
N HIS A 20 -1.33 0.16 -13.46
CA HIS A 20 -2.17 0.49 -12.32
C HIS A 20 -1.86 -0.37 -11.11
N ILE A 21 -1.84 0.23 -9.92
CA ILE A 21 -1.83 -0.52 -8.67
C ILE A 21 -3.22 -1.11 -8.45
N THR A 22 -3.28 -2.44 -8.36
CA THR A 22 -4.53 -3.22 -8.27
C THR A 22 -4.60 -4.12 -7.03
N GLY A 23 -3.51 -4.22 -6.26
CA GLY A 23 -3.49 -5.00 -5.04
C GLY A 23 -2.72 -4.33 -3.92
N ILE A 24 -3.21 -4.50 -2.69
CA ILE A 24 -2.53 -4.13 -1.44
C ILE A 24 -2.49 -5.35 -0.50
N GLU A 25 -1.35 -5.57 0.13
CA GLU A 25 -1.16 -6.52 1.22
C GLU A 25 -0.46 -5.78 2.36
N ALA A 26 -1.04 -5.83 3.56
CA ALA A 26 -0.50 -5.19 4.74
C ALA A 26 -0.43 -6.19 5.89
N HIS A 27 0.69 -6.17 6.61
CA HIS A 27 0.86 -6.95 7.82
C HIS A 27 1.03 -6.00 9.01
N TRP A 28 0.42 -6.34 10.14
CA TRP A 28 0.47 -5.49 11.34
C TRP A 28 0.91 -6.24 12.58
N GLY A 29 1.40 -5.51 13.57
CA GLY A 29 1.80 -6.10 14.83
C GLY A 29 2.04 -5.06 15.89
N LYS A 30 2.33 -5.52 17.12
CA LYS A 30 2.73 -4.64 18.20
C LYS A 30 4.21 -4.27 18.05
N TYR A 31 4.48 -2.98 17.97
CA TYR A 31 5.81 -2.40 18.08
C TYR A 31 5.74 -1.30 19.14
N TYR A 32 6.75 -1.10 19.99
CA TYR A 32 6.74 -0.10 21.10
C TYR A 32 5.36 0.21 21.72
N ARG A 33 4.60 -0.81 22.12
CA ARG A 33 3.23 -0.73 22.72
C ARG A 33 2.09 -0.27 21.81
N HIS A 34 2.33 0.08 20.54
CA HIS A 34 1.30 0.43 19.55
C HIS A 34 1.15 -0.66 18.49
N THR A 35 -0.07 -0.83 17.96
CA THR A 35 -0.30 -1.65 16.77
C THR A 35 0.03 -0.81 15.53
N ARG A 36 0.85 -1.34 14.63
CA ARG A 36 1.35 -0.63 13.46
C ARG A 36 1.40 -1.52 12.23
N ILE A 37 1.42 -0.91 11.05
CA ILE A 37 1.78 -1.60 9.81
C ILE A 37 3.28 -1.87 9.84
N LEU A 38 3.66 -3.15 9.84
CA LEU A 38 5.06 -3.60 9.88
C LEU A 38 5.57 -4.04 8.53
N TYR A 39 4.67 -4.37 7.61
CA TYR A 39 4.98 -4.63 6.21
C TYR A 39 3.83 -4.18 5.32
N ILE A 40 4.18 -3.68 4.15
CA ILE A 40 3.23 -3.36 3.09
C ILE A 40 3.77 -3.81 1.74
N LYS A 41 2.88 -4.28 0.88
CA LYS A 41 3.16 -4.63 -0.51
C LYS A 41 2.05 -4.11 -1.41
N PHE A 42 2.44 -3.55 -2.54
CA PHE A 42 1.57 -3.24 -3.66
C PHE A 42 1.89 -4.14 -4.85
N THR A 43 0.86 -4.50 -5.60
CA THR A 43 0.96 -5.26 -6.84
C THR A 43 0.25 -4.48 -7.95
N THR A 44 0.81 -4.48 -9.15
CA THR A 44 0.24 -3.83 -10.32
C THR A 44 -0.37 -4.83 -11.30
N ASP A 45 -1.21 -4.35 -12.20
CA ASP A 45 -1.75 -5.12 -13.33
C ASP A 45 -0.68 -5.57 -14.34
N ALA A 46 0.46 -4.89 -14.40
CA ALA A 46 1.64 -5.31 -15.17
C ALA A 46 2.48 -6.41 -14.46
N GLY A 47 2.07 -6.85 -13.27
CA GLY A 47 2.76 -7.89 -12.50
C GLY A 47 3.97 -7.40 -11.70
N ASN A 48 4.22 -6.08 -11.65
CA ASN A 48 5.25 -5.50 -10.80
C ASN A 48 4.78 -5.45 -9.35
N THR A 49 5.75 -5.40 -8.43
CA THR A 49 5.46 -5.23 -7.00
C THR A 49 6.46 -4.28 -6.35
N ILE A 50 6.00 -3.57 -5.34
CA ILE A 50 6.85 -2.85 -4.39
C ILE A 50 6.44 -3.24 -2.98
N SER A 51 7.42 -3.47 -2.12
CA SER A 51 7.19 -3.79 -0.72
C SER A 51 8.25 -3.18 0.18
N GLY A 52 7.95 -3.14 1.47
CA GLY A 52 8.86 -2.71 2.51
C GLY A 52 8.43 -3.20 3.88
N GLY A 53 9.38 -3.35 4.79
CA GLY A 53 9.16 -3.81 6.16
C GLY A 53 9.28 -5.33 6.34
N THR A 54 8.76 -5.84 7.45
CA THR A 54 8.89 -7.23 7.90
C THR A 54 7.53 -7.90 8.02
N GLN A 55 7.34 -9.02 7.31
CA GLN A 55 6.10 -9.78 7.35
C GLN A 55 5.83 -10.35 8.75
N THR A 56 4.55 -10.37 9.12
CA THR A 56 4.04 -11.02 10.34
C THR A 56 2.85 -11.94 10.04
N ASP A 57 2.37 -12.69 11.03
CA ASP A 57 1.23 -13.60 10.85
C ASP A 57 -0.13 -12.89 10.77
N GLN A 58 -0.21 -11.63 11.19
CA GLN A 58 -1.42 -10.81 11.01
C GLN A 58 -1.37 -10.13 9.65
N ILE A 59 -2.32 -10.47 8.78
CA ILE A 59 -2.28 -10.11 7.35
C ILE A 59 -3.67 -9.65 6.89
N GLY A 60 -3.68 -8.59 6.10
CA GLY A 60 -4.85 -8.10 5.38
C GLY A 60 -4.48 -7.92 3.91
N LYS A 61 -5.38 -8.32 3.02
CA LYS A 61 -5.22 -8.17 1.57
C LYS A 61 -6.49 -7.58 1.00
N ASP A 62 -6.32 -6.69 0.04
CA ASP A 62 -7.44 -6.15 -0.72
C ASP A 62 -7.03 -5.96 -2.19
N GLY A 63 -8.01 -6.03 -3.08
CA GLY A 63 -7.82 -5.96 -4.52
C GLY A 63 -8.83 -5.01 -5.15
N ALA A 64 -8.36 -4.24 -6.13
CA ALA A 64 -9.22 -3.40 -6.93
C ALA A 64 -10.28 -4.26 -7.64
N PRO A 65 -11.57 -3.87 -7.62
CA PRO A 65 -12.57 -4.46 -8.48
C PRO A 65 -12.19 -4.31 -9.96
N GLU A 66 -12.79 -5.12 -10.84
CA GLU A 66 -12.53 -5.03 -12.28
C GLU A 66 -12.79 -3.60 -12.81
N GLY A 67 -11.80 -3.03 -13.51
CA GLY A 67 -11.86 -1.68 -14.04
C GLY A 67 -11.62 -0.58 -13.02
N TYR A 68 -11.04 -0.89 -11.85
CA TYR A 68 -10.61 0.07 -10.85
C TYR A 68 -9.09 0.03 -10.65
N GLN A 69 -8.56 1.13 -10.13
CA GLN A 69 -7.18 1.31 -9.71
C GLN A 69 -7.13 1.95 -8.33
N LEU A 70 -5.96 1.90 -7.69
CA LEU A 70 -5.71 2.69 -6.49
C LEU A 70 -5.82 4.19 -6.81
N GLY A 71 -6.82 4.85 -6.23
CA GLY A 71 -6.99 6.31 -6.35
C GLY A 71 -6.43 7.09 -5.16
N GLY A 72 -6.10 6.40 -4.06
CA GLY A 72 -5.52 7.02 -2.89
C GLY A 72 -5.56 6.12 -1.66
N PHE A 73 -5.21 6.71 -0.51
CA PHE A 73 -5.15 6.03 0.77
C PHE A 73 -5.96 6.78 1.82
N VAL A 74 -6.50 6.04 2.78
CA VAL A 74 -7.00 6.57 4.06
C VAL A 74 -6.35 5.80 5.20
N GLY A 75 -6.04 6.47 6.30
CA GLY A 75 -5.36 5.84 7.42
C GLY A 75 -4.91 6.82 8.48
N TYR A 76 -4.11 6.31 9.43
CA TYR A 76 -3.51 7.09 10.50
C TYR A 76 -2.00 6.87 10.51
N SER A 77 -1.26 7.93 10.80
CA SER A 77 0.20 7.90 10.93
C SER A 77 0.69 8.82 12.04
N GLY A 78 1.74 8.41 12.73
CA GLY A 78 2.57 9.24 13.60
C GLY A 78 4.03 9.18 13.16
N ASN A 79 4.89 8.64 14.02
CA ASN A 79 6.27 8.32 13.66
C ASN A 79 6.37 7.08 12.75
N GLU A 80 5.26 6.37 12.54
CA GLU A 80 5.12 5.21 11.67
C GLU A 80 3.73 5.24 11.01
N VAL A 81 3.45 4.29 10.11
CA VAL A 81 2.10 4.05 9.60
C VAL A 81 1.37 3.12 10.57
N ASP A 82 0.29 3.62 11.17
CA ASP A 82 -0.46 2.85 12.17
C ASP A 82 -1.62 2.07 11.53
N SER A 83 -2.25 2.64 10.50
CA SER A 83 -3.30 1.98 9.71
C SER A 83 -3.34 2.50 8.28
N VAL A 84 -3.83 1.66 7.37
CA VAL A 84 -3.99 2.00 5.95
C VAL A 84 -5.16 1.23 5.35
N ALA A 85 -5.90 1.88 4.46
CA ALA A 85 -6.86 1.26 3.54
C ALA A 85 -6.70 1.90 2.16
N ALA A 86 -6.90 1.09 1.13
CA ALA A 86 -6.92 1.55 -0.25
C ALA A 86 -8.28 2.18 -0.58
N VAL A 87 -8.24 3.28 -1.34
CA VAL A 87 -9.42 3.85 -1.98
C VAL A 87 -9.36 3.46 -3.45
N TRP A 88 -10.31 2.64 -3.90
CA TRP A 88 -10.40 2.20 -5.29
C TRP A 88 -11.23 3.17 -6.13
N THR A 89 -10.69 3.58 -7.28
CA THR A 89 -11.34 4.50 -8.21
C THR A 89 -11.40 3.91 -9.61
N ARG A 90 -12.47 4.17 -10.34
CA ARG A 90 -12.69 3.60 -11.67
C ARG A 90 -11.68 4.15 -12.68
N ILE A 91 -11.10 3.26 -13.49
CA ILE A 91 -10.29 3.64 -14.64
C ILE A 91 -11.26 4.17 -15.70
N GLN A 92 -11.10 5.44 -16.08
CA GLN A 92 -11.83 5.96 -17.25
C GLN A 92 -11.15 5.40 -18.50
N ARG A 93 -11.86 4.53 -19.24
CA ARG A 93 -11.39 4.20 -20.59
C ARG A 93 -11.62 5.42 -21.46
N THR A 94 -10.54 6.01 -21.95
CA THR A 94 -10.58 6.90 -23.11
C THR A 94 -11.13 6.07 -24.28
N GLN A 95 -12.25 6.51 -24.84
CA GLN A 95 -12.78 5.97 -26.10
C GLN A 95 -12.02 6.55 -27.28
#